data_AF-A0A937PK05-F1
#
_entry.id   AF-A0A937PK05-F1
#
_cell.length_a   1.000
_cell.length_b   1.000
_cell.length_c   1.000
_cell.angle_alpha   90.00
_cell.angle_beta   90.00
_cell.angle_gamma   90.00
#
_symmetry.space_group_name_H-M   'P 1'
#
loop_
_entity.id
_entity.type
_entity.pdbx_description
1 polymer ?
#
loop_
_entity_poly.entity_id
_entity_poly.type
_entity_poly.pdbx_seq_one_letter_code
_entity_poly.pdbx_strand_id
1 'polypeptide(L)'
;MLATVINAKHRSHPLLVLQDKSFTPILPASLTLDYTRLFQGKLVRGQAISASAQTFAPGTPVTEIPKSALAFFAQNGISDEEWTRVYHFDGSEYQIIVNDLKEKGKTGRQFNLALLLGVKNMLETGSPDIPKGILIDMCKHYASHDSANFSSIMKKQKNIFLAQGKNWVLTIPGQKKAAELIKNLAS
;
A
#
# COMPACT_ATOMS: atom_id res chain seq x y z
N MET A 1 -18.95 69.83 28.39
CA MET A 1 -18.31 68.65 29.02
C MET A 1 -17.06 68.31 28.21
N LEU A 2 -16.07 67.76 28.90
CA LEU A 2 -14.64 67.81 28.63
C LEU A 2 -14.13 67.04 27.38
N ALA A 3 -12.92 67.44 27.00
CA ALA A 3 -12.10 67.09 25.85
C ALA A 3 -11.57 65.63 25.77
N THR A 4 -11.32 65.21 24.53
CA THR A 4 -10.12 64.53 23.98
C THR A 4 -9.37 63.50 24.84
N VAL A 5 -9.23 62.26 24.33
CA VAL A 5 -7.91 61.58 24.24
C VAL A 5 -7.87 60.70 22.98
N ILE A 6 -7.14 61.20 21.98
CA ILE A 6 -6.53 60.42 20.90
C ILE A 6 -5.23 59.85 21.47
N ASN A 7 -5.05 58.53 21.51
CA ASN A 7 -3.77 57.93 21.88
C ASN A 7 -3.05 57.40 20.65
N ALA A 8 -2.19 58.24 20.10
CA ALA A 8 -1.09 57.85 19.24
C ALA A 8 0.20 57.92 20.05
N LYS A 9 0.90 56.79 20.22
CA LYS A 9 2.29 56.74 20.67
C LYS A 9 2.90 55.41 20.22
N HIS A 10 4.10 55.29 19.67
CA HIS A 10 5.06 56.15 18.97
C HIS A 10 6.17 55.18 18.52
N ARG A 11 6.83 55.52 17.41
CA ARG A 11 8.22 55.17 17.05
C ARG A 11 8.58 53.80 16.44
N SER A 12 8.93 53.91 15.16
CA SER A 12 10.28 53.64 14.63
C SER A 12 10.63 52.22 14.15
N HIS A 13 10.67 52.09 12.82
CA HIS A 13 11.57 51.26 11.99
C HIS A 13 12.99 51.04 12.58
N PRO A 14 13.73 49.95 12.24
CA PRO A 14 13.95 49.51 10.86
C PRO A 14 14.09 47.99 10.57
N LEU A 15 14.07 47.71 9.26
CA LEU A 15 14.54 46.54 8.53
C LEU A 15 15.68 45.74 9.20
N LEU A 16 15.46 44.45 9.41
CA LEU A 16 16.50 43.40 9.43
C LEU A 16 15.94 42.18 8.69
N VAL A 17 16.37 41.98 7.45
CA VAL A 17 17.49 41.09 7.04
C VAL A 17 17.04 39.62 6.98
N LEU A 18 16.94 39.17 5.73
CA LEU A 18 16.93 37.79 5.29
C LEU A 18 18.05 36.99 5.98
N GLN A 19 17.69 35.87 6.59
CA GLN A 19 18.63 34.77 6.77
C GLN A 19 17.96 33.44 6.44
N ASP A 20 18.33 32.98 5.25
CA ASP A 20 18.30 31.60 4.80
C ASP A 20 18.73 30.64 5.92
N LYS A 21 17.80 29.77 6.33
CA LYS A 21 18.11 28.59 7.13
C LYS A 21 17.50 27.39 6.43
N SER A 22 18.33 26.77 5.62
CA SER A 22 18.24 25.39 5.17
C SER A 22 17.65 24.47 6.25
N PHE A 23 16.37 24.14 6.08
CA PHE A 23 15.69 23.14 6.90
C PHE A 23 15.98 21.77 6.28
N THR A 24 17.04 21.13 6.75
CA THR A 24 17.25 19.69 6.55
C THR A 24 16.37 18.94 7.55
N PRO A 25 15.45 18.07 7.12
CA PRO A 25 14.80 17.15 8.04
C PRO A 25 15.80 16.03 8.39
N ILE A 26 16.31 16.07 9.61
CA ILE A 26 17.04 14.97 10.24
C ILE A 26 16.03 13.84 10.47
N LEU A 27 16.16 12.78 9.68
CA LEU A 27 15.42 11.53 9.82
C LEU A 27 15.86 10.82 11.12
N PRO A 28 14.97 10.52 12.09
CA PRO A 28 15.31 9.55 13.12
C PRO A 28 15.27 8.14 12.52
N ALA A 29 16.45 7.59 12.26
CA ALA A 29 16.64 6.16 12.09
C ALA A 29 16.31 5.46 13.41
N SER A 30 15.25 4.64 13.43
CA SER A 30 15.12 3.40 14.22
C SER A 30 13.66 2.97 14.28
N LEU A 31 13.29 1.98 13.45
CA LEU A 31 12.29 0.96 13.73
C LEU A 31 12.37 -0.08 12.61
N THR A 32 13.51 -0.76 12.52
CA THR A 32 13.59 -2.07 11.87
C THR A 32 12.79 -3.04 12.74
N LEU A 33 11.50 -3.19 12.45
CA LEU A 33 10.72 -4.27 13.00
C LEU A 33 11.15 -5.56 12.31
N ASP A 34 11.82 -6.41 13.08
CA ASP A 34 12.39 -7.70 12.73
C ASP A 34 11.27 -8.67 12.30
N TYR A 35 10.95 -8.72 11.00
CA TYR A 35 9.89 -9.58 10.45
C TYR A 35 10.37 -11.01 10.13
N THR A 36 11.60 -11.35 10.51
CA THR A 36 12.25 -12.61 10.06
C THR A 36 12.03 -13.81 11.00
N ARG A 37 11.18 -13.69 12.03
CA ARG A 37 11.06 -14.72 13.09
C ARG A 37 9.72 -15.48 13.18
N LEU A 38 9.00 -15.65 12.07
CA LEU A 38 7.85 -16.56 12.01
C LEU A 38 7.98 -17.73 11.02
N PHE A 39 9.11 -17.87 10.32
CA PHE A 39 9.40 -19.08 9.55
C PHE A 39 10.20 -20.06 10.39
N GLN A 40 9.51 -20.74 11.30
CA GLN A 40 10.06 -21.87 12.03
C GLN A 40 10.10 -23.09 11.08
N GLY A 41 11.20 -23.19 10.32
CA GLY A 41 11.55 -24.35 9.49
C GLY A 41 13.05 -24.59 9.57
N LYS A 42 13.45 -25.63 10.32
CA LYS A 42 14.78 -26.26 10.40
C LYS A 42 15.98 -25.46 9.85
N LEU A 43 16.76 -24.91 10.78
CA LEU A 43 18.14 -24.47 10.57
C LEU A 43 19.01 -25.64 10.08
N VAL A 44 19.34 -25.64 8.78
CA VAL A 44 20.54 -26.33 8.28
C VAL A 44 21.71 -25.37 8.44
N ARG A 45 22.73 -25.87 9.13
CA ARG A 45 23.93 -25.18 9.59
C ARG A 45 24.81 -24.76 8.40
N GLY A 46 25.11 -23.46 8.32
CA GLY A 46 26.29 -22.96 7.60
C GLY A 46 26.02 -22.36 6.22
N GLN A 47 25.57 -21.10 6.18
CA GLN A 47 25.98 -20.16 5.14
C GLN A 47 25.76 -18.73 5.64
N ALA A 48 26.85 -17.96 5.71
CA ALA A 48 26.82 -16.54 5.96
C ALA A 48 26.14 -15.85 4.76
N ILE A 49 24.88 -15.48 4.91
CA ILE A 49 24.23 -14.54 4.00
C ILE A 49 24.63 -13.14 4.42
N SER A 50 25.59 -12.58 3.69
CA SER A 50 25.92 -11.16 3.72
C SER A 50 24.64 -10.35 3.46
N ALA A 51 24.14 -9.68 4.49
CA ALA A 51 23.06 -8.71 4.37
C ALA A 51 23.60 -7.49 3.62
N SER A 52 23.45 -7.47 2.29
CA SER A 52 23.54 -6.24 1.54
C SER A 52 22.28 -5.43 1.81
N ALA A 53 22.42 -4.43 2.69
CA ALA A 53 21.44 -3.38 2.88
C ALA A 53 21.23 -2.66 1.54
N GLN A 54 20.15 -2.99 0.83
CA GLN A 54 19.71 -2.22 -0.32
C GLN A 54 19.20 -0.88 0.20
N THR A 55 20.03 0.14 0.00
CA THR A 55 19.67 1.54 0.20
C THR A 55 18.65 1.88 -0.88
N PHE A 56 17.38 2.02 -0.50
CA PHE A 56 16.33 2.53 -1.39
C PHE A 56 16.62 4.01 -1.63
N ALA A 57 17.27 4.32 -2.74
CA ALA A 57 17.42 5.68 -3.23
C ALA A 57 16.05 6.22 -3.69
N PRO A 58 15.66 7.46 -3.33
CA PRO A 58 14.45 8.07 -3.84
C PRO A 58 14.71 8.60 -5.25
N GLY A 59 14.17 7.94 -6.29
CA GLY A 59 14.11 8.55 -7.62
C GLY A 59 14.25 7.67 -8.86
N THR A 60 14.26 6.34 -8.78
CA THR A 60 14.28 5.50 -9.99
C THR A 60 12.85 5.26 -10.51
N PRO A 61 12.56 5.50 -11.81
CA PRO A 61 11.29 5.10 -12.41
C PRO A 61 11.14 3.58 -12.31
N VAL A 62 10.14 3.16 -11.55
CA VAL A 62 9.85 1.76 -11.22
C VAL A 62 9.45 1.04 -12.51
N THR A 63 10.44 0.47 -13.19
CA THR A 63 10.23 -0.36 -14.40
C THR A 63 10.65 -1.81 -14.15
N GLU A 64 10.96 -2.17 -12.90
CA GLU A 64 11.35 -3.53 -12.52
C GLU A 64 10.29 -4.11 -11.60
N ILE A 65 9.49 -5.04 -12.14
CA ILE A 65 8.54 -5.82 -11.35
C ILE A 65 9.34 -6.53 -10.24
N PRO A 66 8.96 -6.37 -8.96
CA PRO A 66 9.70 -6.97 -7.86
C PRO A 66 9.72 -8.49 -8.01
N LYS A 67 10.87 -9.10 -7.69
CA LYS A 67 11.10 -10.55 -7.81
C LYS A 67 10.05 -11.37 -7.05
N SER A 68 9.52 -10.84 -5.95
CA SER A 68 8.45 -11.48 -5.18
C SER A 68 7.14 -11.58 -5.95
N ALA A 69 6.76 -10.55 -6.72
CA ALA A 69 5.58 -10.58 -7.57
C ALA A 69 5.75 -11.57 -8.73
N LEU A 70 6.91 -11.56 -9.39
CA LEU A 70 7.23 -12.54 -10.45
C LEU A 70 7.18 -13.98 -9.92
N ALA A 71 7.74 -14.22 -8.73
CA ALA A 71 7.66 -15.51 -8.06
C ALA A 71 6.21 -15.91 -7.74
N PHE A 72 5.36 -14.95 -7.34
CA PHE A 72 3.94 -15.20 -7.08
C PHE A 72 3.20 -15.65 -8.36
N PHE A 73 3.38 -14.96 -9.49
CA PHE A 73 2.73 -15.36 -10.75
C PHE A 73 3.24 -16.72 -11.23
N ALA A 74 4.56 -16.95 -11.17
CA ALA A 74 5.16 -18.23 -11.53
C ALA A 74 4.65 -19.38 -10.66
N GLN A 75 4.58 -19.19 -9.33
CA GLN A 75 4.10 -20.22 -8.39
C GLN A 75 2.63 -20.56 -8.59
N ASN A 76 1.82 -19.59 -9.00
CA ASN A 76 0.40 -19.79 -9.25
C ASN A 76 0.10 -20.14 -10.71
N GLY A 77 1.10 -20.18 -11.59
CA GLY A 77 0.93 -20.44 -13.01
C GLY A 77 -0.01 -19.43 -13.68
N ILE A 78 0.19 -18.14 -13.39
CA ILE A 78 -0.51 -17.03 -14.05
C ILE A 78 0.39 -16.54 -15.18
N SER A 79 -0.10 -16.59 -16.42
CA SER A 79 0.62 -16.09 -17.59
C SER A 79 0.63 -14.56 -17.64
N ASP A 80 1.60 -13.99 -18.34
CA ASP A 80 1.72 -12.53 -18.49
C ASP A 80 0.49 -11.90 -19.13
N GLU A 81 -0.12 -12.61 -20.08
CA GLU A 81 -1.37 -12.21 -20.72
C GLU A 81 -2.55 -12.16 -19.74
N GLU A 82 -2.60 -13.03 -18.73
CA GLU A 82 -3.71 -13.10 -17.78
C GLU A 82 -3.69 -11.91 -16.81
N TRP A 83 -2.53 -11.63 -16.20
CA TRP A 83 -2.45 -10.53 -15.24
C TRP A 83 -2.50 -9.16 -15.92
N THR A 84 -2.02 -9.03 -17.16
CA THR A 84 -2.10 -7.78 -17.95
C THR A 84 -3.56 -7.44 -18.35
N ARG A 85 -4.47 -8.42 -18.40
CA ARG A 85 -5.91 -8.15 -18.59
C ARG A 85 -6.57 -7.57 -17.33
N VAL A 86 -6.00 -7.83 -16.16
CA VAL A 86 -6.54 -7.39 -14.87
C VAL A 86 -5.89 -6.08 -14.41
N TYR A 87 -4.59 -5.93 -14.66
CA TYR A 87 -3.80 -4.77 -14.25
C TYR A 87 -3.22 -4.05 -15.46
N HIS A 88 -3.36 -2.74 -15.48
CA HIS A 88 -2.72 -1.87 -16.46
C HIS A 88 -1.68 -0.99 -15.78
N PHE A 89 -0.48 -0.91 -16.34
CA PHE A 89 0.55 0.01 -15.83
C PHE A 89 0.46 1.33 -16.57
N ASP A 90 0.13 2.42 -15.86
CA ASP A 90 -0.01 3.77 -16.42
C ASP A 90 1.33 4.52 -16.53
N GLY A 91 2.46 3.84 -16.25
CA GLY A 91 3.80 4.43 -16.24
C GLY A 91 4.28 4.87 -14.85
N SER A 92 3.36 5.03 -13.89
CA SER A 92 3.68 5.35 -12.49
C SER A 92 3.19 4.28 -11.52
N GLU A 93 1.95 3.82 -11.69
CA GLU A 93 1.32 2.85 -10.81
C GLU A 93 0.51 1.84 -11.64
N TYR A 94 0.25 0.67 -11.03
CA TYR A 94 -0.67 -0.30 -11.61
C TYR A 94 -2.10 0.14 -11.33
N GLN A 95 -3.02 -0.02 -12.26
CA GLN A 95 -4.44 0.23 -12.06
C GLN A 95 -5.23 -1.03 -12.35
N ILE A 96 -6.25 -1.30 -11.54
CA ILE A 96 -7.16 -2.43 -11.76
C ILE A 96 -8.18 -1.98 -12.80
N ILE A 97 -8.14 -2.60 -13.99
CA ILE A 97 -8.98 -2.24 -15.14
C ILE A 97 -10.19 -3.17 -15.31
N VAL A 98 -10.42 -4.05 -14.34
CA VAL A 98 -11.52 -5.01 -14.39
C VAL A 98 -12.85 -4.29 -14.13
N ASN A 99 -13.79 -4.39 -15.06
CA ASN A 99 -15.13 -3.81 -14.93
C ASN A 99 -16.09 -4.68 -14.10
N ASP A 100 -16.02 -6.00 -14.26
CA ASP A 100 -16.89 -6.94 -13.54
C ASP A 100 -16.05 -7.86 -12.64
N LEU A 101 -16.27 -7.73 -11.32
CA LEU A 101 -15.56 -8.51 -10.30
C LEU A 101 -16.14 -9.92 -10.10
N LYS A 102 -17.02 -10.37 -11.01
CA LYS A 102 -17.73 -11.67 -11.01
C LYS A 102 -18.44 -11.99 -9.68
N GLU A 103 -18.93 -10.96 -8.97
CA GLU A 103 -19.59 -11.10 -7.66
C GLU A 103 -20.88 -10.29 -7.55
N LYS A 104 -21.92 -10.96 -7.03
CA LYS A 104 -23.25 -10.39 -6.79
C LYS A 104 -23.34 -9.94 -5.33
N GLY A 105 -22.86 -8.72 -5.04
CA GLY A 105 -23.06 -8.09 -3.74
C GLY A 105 -21.89 -7.22 -3.30
N LYS A 106 -22.17 -6.23 -2.44
CA LYS A 106 -21.16 -5.29 -1.94
C LYS A 106 -20.04 -6.00 -1.18
N THR A 107 -20.38 -6.98 -0.36
CA THR A 107 -19.43 -7.78 0.43
C THR A 107 -18.47 -8.59 -0.45
N GLY A 108 -18.99 -9.30 -1.46
CA GLY A 108 -18.17 -10.10 -2.38
C GLY A 108 -17.27 -9.21 -3.25
N ARG A 109 -17.80 -8.10 -3.74
CA ARG A 109 -17.01 -7.11 -4.51
C ARG A 109 -15.91 -6.47 -3.67
N GLN A 110 -16.19 -6.07 -2.43
CA GLN A 110 -15.18 -5.58 -1.49
C GLN A 110 -14.08 -6.62 -1.25
N PHE A 111 -14.47 -7.88 -1.04
CA PHE A 111 -13.54 -8.97 -0.83
C PHE A 111 -12.62 -9.17 -2.04
N ASN A 112 -13.18 -9.22 -3.25
CA ASN A 112 -12.42 -9.36 -4.49
C ASN A 112 -11.50 -8.16 -4.73
N LEU A 113 -11.98 -6.93 -4.49
CA LEU A 113 -11.13 -5.73 -4.58
C LEU A 113 -9.96 -5.77 -3.60
N ALA A 114 -10.18 -6.26 -2.38
CA ALA A 114 -9.10 -6.38 -1.40
C ALA A 114 -8.04 -7.39 -1.84
N LEU A 115 -8.46 -8.51 -2.47
CA LEU A 115 -7.52 -9.48 -3.06
C LEU A 115 -6.71 -8.84 -4.19
N LEU A 116 -7.37 -8.16 -5.13
CA LEU A 116 -6.70 -7.52 -6.26
C LEU A 116 -5.76 -6.40 -5.82
N LEU A 117 -6.16 -5.59 -4.84
CA LEU A 117 -5.33 -4.52 -4.29
C LEU A 117 -4.07 -5.05 -3.59
N GLY A 118 -4.17 -6.19 -2.91
CA GLY A 118 -2.99 -6.82 -2.30
C GLY A 118 -1.98 -7.30 -3.36
N VAL A 119 -2.45 -7.83 -4.50
CA VAL A 119 -1.56 -8.19 -5.62
C VAL A 119 -1.03 -6.96 -6.35
N LYS A 120 -1.82 -5.89 -6.48
CA LYS A 120 -1.37 -4.58 -6.99
C LYS A 120 -0.21 -4.04 -6.16
N ASN A 121 -0.34 -4.00 -4.83
CA ASN A 121 0.76 -3.57 -3.98
C ASN A 121 1.95 -4.54 -4.03
N MET A 122 1.72 -5.83 -4.25
CA MET A 122 2.81 -6.77 -4.47
C MET A 122 3.58 -6.45 -5.75
N LEU A 123 2.88 -6.06 -6.83
CA LEU A 123 3.48 -5.60 -8.08
C LEU A 123 4.26 -4.28 -7.92
N GLU A 124 3.82 -3.39 -7.03
CA GLU A 124 4.45 -2.06 -6.84
C GLU A 124 5.60 -2.08 -5.82
N THR A 125 5.42 -2.81 -4.72
CA THR A 125 6.31 -2.75 -3.53
C THR A 125 6.99 -4.06 -3.21
N GLY A 126 6.53 -5.17 -3.81
CA GLY A 126 6.97 -6.51 -3.49
C GLY A 126 6.28 -7.14 -2.27
N SER A 127 5.38 -6.40 -1.60
CA SER A 127 4.68 -6.85 -0.40
C SER A 127 3.16 -6.86 -0.60
N PRO A 128 2.44 -7.88 -0.08
CA PRO A 128 1.00 -8.01 -0.22
C PRO A 128 0.20 -7.15 0.78
N ASP A 129 0.65 -5.92 1.00
CA ASP A 129 0.00 -4.97 1.89
C ASP A 129 -1.27 -4.42 1.26
N ILE A 130 -2.25 -4.07 2.08
CA ILE A 130 -3.54 -3.52 1.68
C ILE A 130 -3.79 -2.31 2.56
N PRO A 131 -3.45 -1.10 2.08
CA PRO A 131 -3.71 0.13 2.80
C PRO A 131 -5.22 0.40 2.81
N LYS A 132 -5.76 0.63 4.01
CA LYS A 132 -7.20 0.81 4.20
C LYS A 132 -7.79 1.97 3.40
N GLY A 133 -7.04 3.07 3.28
CA GLY A 133 -7.49 4.24 2.54
C GLY A 133 -7.75 3.92 1.07
N ILE A 134 -6.79 3.29 0.40
CA ILE A 134 -6.89 2.92 -1.02
C ILE A 134 -8.01 1.90 -1.23
N LEU A 135 -8.14 0.90 -0.35
CA LEU A 135 -9.23 -0.08 -0.47
C LEU A 135 -10.61 0.57 -0.34
N ILE A 136 -10.77 1.52 0.58
CA ILE A 136 -12.03 2.28 0.71
C ILE A 136 -12.32 3.07 -0.55
N ASP A 137 -11.30 3.74 -1.10
CA ASP A 137 -11.43 4.55 -2.30
C ASP A 137 -11.87 3.70 -3.50
N MET A 138 -11.18 2.58 -3.73
CA MET A 138 -11.58 1.58 -4.72
C MET A 138 -13.00 1.06 -4.50
N CYS A 139 -13.38 0.73 -3.26
CA CYS A 139 -14.74 0.29 -2.98
C CYS A 139 -15.78 1.36 -3.33
N LYS A 140 -15.46 2.66 -3.23
CA LYS A 140 -16.35 3.74 -3.67
C LYS A 140 -16.43 3.80 -5.19
N HIS A 141 -15.29 3.71 -5.90
CA HIS A 141 -15.25 3.67 -7.37
C HIS A 141 -16.11 2.53 -7.94
N TYR A 142 -16.09 1.36 -7.29
CA TYR A 142 -16.87 0.19 -7.69
C TYR A 142 -18.28 0.12 -7.06
N ALA A 143 -18.78 1.23 -6.49
CA ALA A 143 -20.09 1.33 -5.81
C ALA A 143 -20.36 0.20 -4.80
N SER A 144 -19.29 -0.32 -4.18
CA SER A 144 -19.29 -1.48 -3.28
C SER A 144 -18.93 -1.11 -1.84
N HIS A 145 -18.80 0.18 -1.54
CA HIS A 145 -18.44 0.66 -0.21
C HIS A 145 -19.63 0.54 0.77
N ASP A 146 -19.42 -0.24 1.83
CA ASP A 146 -20.28 -0.30 3.01
C ASP A 146 -19.46 0.12 4.23
N SER A 147 -19.49 1.41 4.58
CA SER A 147 -18.65 1.98 5.65
C SER A 147 -18.90 1.33 7.01
N ALA A 148 -20.15 0.97 7.31
CA ALA A 148 -20.55 0.39 8.59
C ALA A 148 -20.05 -1.05 8.74
N ASN A 149 -20.13 -1.85 7.67
CA ASN A 149 -19.73 -3.26 7.71
C ASN A 149 -18.31 -3.53 7.22
N PHE A 150 -17.63 -2.56 6.60
CA PHE A 150 -16.34 -2.74 5.93
C PHE A 150 -15.31 -3.48 6.80
N SER A 151 -15.07 -2.95 8.01
CA SER A 151 -14.06 -3.50 8.91
C SER A 151 -14.50 -4.86 9.48
N SER A 152 -15.79 -5.04 9.70
CA SER A 152 -16.36 -6.31 10.17
C SER A 152 -16.24 -7.42 9.12
N ILE A 153 -16.46 -7.09 7.84
CA ILE A 153 -16.28 -8.01 6.71
C ILE A 153 -14.82 -8.47 6.63
N MET A 154 -13.86 -7.54 6.63
CA MET A 154 -12.43 -7.87 6.58
C MET A 154 -12.01 -8.71 7.80
N LYS A 155 -12.45 -8.33 9.01
CA LYS A 155 -12.14 -9.04 10.26
C LYS A 155 -12.76 -10.43 10.35
N LYS A 156 -13.84 -10.74 9.61
CA LYS A 156 -14.41 -12.10 9.53
C LYS A 156 -13.52 -13.03 8.72
N GLN A 157 -12.75 -12.49 7.78
CA GLN A 157 -11.91 -13.23 6.83
C GLN A 157 -10.45 -13.29 7.30
N LYS A 158 -10.20 -13.57 8.58
CA LYS A 158 -8.82 -13.55 9.17
C LYS A 158 -7.88 -14.59 8.57
N ASN A 159 -8.45 -15.65 7.99
CA ASN A 159 -7.71 -16.65 7.25
C ASN A 159 -7.12 -16.09 5.95
N ILE A 160 -7.75 -15.07 5.35
CA ILE A 160 -7.36 -14.45 4.07
C ILE A 160 -6.61 -13.13 4.29
N PHE A 161 -7.09 -12.31 5.22
CA PHE A 161 -6.55 -10.99 5.52
C PHE A 161 -6.09 -10.92 6.97
N LEU A 162 -4.79 -10.71 7.17
CA LEU A 162 -4.24 -10.44 8.48
C LEU A 162 -4.30 -8.93 8.75
N ALA A 163 -4.84 -8.52 9.89
CA ALA A 163 -4.87 -7.11 10.27
C ALA A 163 -3.51 -6.66 10.82
N GLN A 164 -2.93 -5.62 10.24
CA GLN A 164 -1.66 -5.02 10.66
C GLN A 164 -1.87 -3.53 10.95
N GLY A 165 -2.16 -3.23 12.22
CA GLY A 165 -2.51 -1.88 12.66
C GLY A 165 -3.79 -1.37 11.97
N LYS A 166 -3.64 -0.40 11.07
CA LYS A 166 -4.73 0.19 10.28
C LYS A 166 -4.90 -0.46 8.90
N ASN A 167 -3.94 -1.27 8.47
CA ASN A 167 -3.87 -1.90 7.16
C ASN A 167 -4.16 -3.40 7.28
N TRP A 168 -4.24 -4.07 6.14
CA TRP A 168 -4.33 -5.52 6.05
C TRP A 168 -3.19 -6.07 5.20
N VAL A 169 -2.93 -7.37 5.34
CA VAL A 169 -1.94 -8.09 4.54
C VAL A 169 -2.56 -9.39 4.06
N LEU A 170 -2.31 -9.77 2.80
CA LEU A 170 -2.72 -11.08 2.32
C LEU A 170 -1.88 -12.18 2.94
N THR A 171 -2.55 -13.14 3.57
CA THR A 171 -1.94 -14.40 3.99
C THR A 171 -1.65 -15.29 2.78
N ILE A 172 -0.88 -16.36 2.95
CA ILE A 172 -0.64 -17.37 1.89
C ILE A 172 -1.95 -17.89 1.25
N PRO A 173 -2.97 -18.34 2.01
CA PRO A 173 -4.23 -18.76 1.39
C PRO A 173 -4.98 -17.59 0.75
N GLY A 174 -4.81 -16.35 1.23
CA GLY A 174 -5.37 -15.18 0.55
C GLY A 174 -4.71 -14.87 -0.79
N GLN A 175 -3.38 -15.04 -0.87
CA GLN A 175 -2.63 -14.92 -2.12
C GLN A 175 -3.07 -15.96 -3.15
N LYS A 176 -3.26 -17.23 -2.74
CA LYS A 176 -3.81 -18.28 -3.63
C LYS A 176 -5.20 -17.91 -4.15
N LYS A 177 -6.07 -17.40 -3.28
CA LYS A 177 -7.42 -16.98 -3.68
C LYS A 177 -7.39 -15.76 -4.61
N ALA A 178 -6.44 -14.84 -4.42
CA ALA A 178 -6.22 -13.74 -5.34
C ALA A 178 -5.76 -14.24 -6.72
N ALA A 179 -4.88 -15.25 -6.76
CA ALA A 179 -4.46 -15.87 -8.00
C ALA A 179 -5.62 -16.55 -8.75
N GLU A 180 -6.45 -17.33 -8.05
CA GLU A 180 -7.65 -17.94 -8.62
C GLU A 180 -8.61 -16.87 -9.18
N LEU A 181 -8.77 -15.76 -8.46
CA LEU A 181 -9.58 -14.64 -8.92
C LEU A 181 -9.02 -14.03 -10.21
N ILE A 182 -7.71 -13.78 -10.29
CA ILE A 182 -7.08 -13.22 -11.50
C ILE A 182 -7.32 -14.14 -12.70
N LYS A 183 -7.13 -15.45 -12.54
CA LYS A 183 -7.40 -16.43 -13.61
C LYS A 183 -8.87 -16.44 -14.02
N ASN A 184 -9.78 -16.40 -13.05
CA ASN A 184 -11.20 -16.33 -13.33
C ASN A 184 -11.54 -15.04 -14.08
N LEU A 185 -10.94 -13.89 -13.75
CA LEU A 185 -11.20 -12.62 -14.44
C LEU A 185 -10.55 -12.55 -15.83
N ALA A 186 -9.44 -13.25 -16.05
CA ALA A 186 -8.76 -13.34 -17.33
C ALA A 186 -9.40 -14.36 -18.30
N SER A 187 -10.25 -15.26 -17.78
CA SER A 187 -11.05 -16.26 -18.53
C SER A 187 -12.39 -15.67 -19.00
#